data_AF-A0A5K3FH10-F1
#
_entry.id   AF-A0A5K3FH10-F1
#
_cell.length_a   1.000
_cell.length_b   1.000
_cell.length_c   1.000
_cell.angle_alpha   90.00
_cell.angle_beta   90.00
_cell.angle_gamma   90.00
#
_symmetry.space_group_name_H-M   'P 1'
#
loop_
_entity.id
_entity.type
_entity.pdbx_description
1 polymer ?
#
loop_
_entity_poly.entity_id
_entity_poly.type
_entity_poly.pdbx_seq_one_letter_code
_entity_poly.pdbx_strand_id
1 'polypeptide(L)'
;MFLHLLTLLQYATGQNLSQEDRNEILEYHRKLREDVQPTASNMLLLRYSLELKKKLPNDWMDYCAHLRHTMASSPEVPNSQIIVTPAGESKPTFPEVLFYLDYEKQFYN
;
A
#
# COMPACT_ATOMS: atom_id res chain seq x y z
N MET A 1 32.01 -7.53 25.39
CA MET A 1 30.90 -8.29 24.77
C MET A 1 29.58 -7.52 24.91
N PHE A 2 29.48 -6.32 24.33
CA PHE A 2 28.24 -5.51 24.31
C PHE A 2 27.90 -5.02 22.89
N LEU A 3 28.82 -5.16 21.94
CA LEU A 3 28.63 -4.76 20.54
C LEU A 3 27.74 -5.72 19.73
N HIS A 4 27.60 -6.99 20.16
CA HIS A 4 26.74 -7.96 19.47
C HIS A 4 25.25 -7.81 19.78
N LEU A 5 24.89 -7.10 20.87
CA LEU A 5 23.49 -6.88 21.25
C LEU A 5 22.83 -5.75 20.45
N LEU A 6 23.61 -4.79 19.93
CA LEU A 6 23.09 -3.68 19.12
C LEU A 6 22.76 -4.07 17.68
N THR A 7 23.39 -5.13 17.15
CA THR A 7 23.12 -5.62 15.78
C THR A 7 21.85 -6.44 15.65
N LEU A 8 21.29 -6.96 16.76
CA LEU A 8 20.05 -7.74 16.76
C LEU A 8 18.78 -6.89 16.84
N LEU A 9 18.90 -5.59 17.13
CA LEU A 9 17.75 -4.69 17.34
C LEU A 9 17.25 -3.97 16.08
N GLN A 10 17.85 -4.24 14.92
CA GLN A 10 17.35 -3.76 13.64
C GLN A 10 16.89 -4.97 12.83
N TYR A 11 15.58 -5.07 12.61
CA TYR A 11 14.92 -5.51 11.36
C TYR A 11 13.46 -5.91 11.66
N ALA A 12 12.72 -4.99 12.28
CA ALA A 12 11.27 -4.89 12.06
C ALA A 12 11.03 -3.75 11.04
N THR A 13 11.81 -3.70 9.95
CA THR A 13 11.44 -2.85 8.81
C THR A 13 10.44 -3.65 7.99
N GLY A 14 9.25 -3.11 7.76
CA GLY A 14 8.23 -3.73 6.90
C GLY A 14 8.86 -4.29 5.62
N GLN A 15 8.44 -5.50 5.23
CA GLN A 15 9.11 -6.25 4.15
C GLN A 15 9.26 -5.40 2.89
N ASN A 16 10.45 -5.46 2.29
CA ASN A 16 10.68 -4.81 1.02
C ASN A 16 9.98 -5.59 -0.10
N LEU A 17 8.90 -5.02 -0.64
CA LEU A 17 8.25 -5.52 -1.87
C LEU A 17 9.32 -5.80 -2.93
N SER A 18 9.27 -7.01 -3.51
CA SER A 18 10.11 -7.42 -4.62
C SER A 18 9.78 -6.59 -5.88
N GLN A 19 10.62 -6.65 -6.92
CA GLN A 19 10.27 -5.98 -8.18
C GLN A 19 9.04 -6.64 -8.84
N GLU A 20 8.87 -7.95 -8.66
CA GLU A 20 7.73 -8.71 -9.17
C GLU A 20 6.43 -8.27 -8.48
N ASP A 21 6.43 -8.17 -7.15
CA ASP A 21 5.28 -7.68 -6.36
C ASP A 21 4.85 -6.28 -6.83
N ARG A 22 5.82 -5.40 -7.08
CA ARG A 22 5.55 -4.03 -7.54
C ARG A 22 4.93 -4.01 -8.94
N ASN A 23 5.41 -4.88 -9.82
CA ASN A 23 4.87 -5.01 -11.17
C ASN A 23 3.43 -5.56 -11.12
N GLU A 24 3.17 -6.53 -10.25
CA GLU A 24 1.83 -7.10 -10.06
C GLU A 24 0.83 -6.06 -9.54
N ILE A 25 1.22 -5.25 -8.55
CA ILE A 25 0.41 -4.13 -8.05
C ILE A 25 0.07 -3.15 -9.18
N LEU A 26 1.07 -2.76 -9.98
CA LEU A 26 0.86 -1.83 -11.10
C LEU A 26 -0.07 -2.40 -12.16
N GLU A 27 0.12 -3.67 -12.53
CA GLU A 27 -0.69 -4.34 -13.54
C GLU A 27 -2.14 -4.52 -13.07
N TYR A 28 -2.35 -4.86 -11.80
CA TYR A 28 -3.69 -4.95 -11.23
C TYR A 28 -4.40 -3.60 -11.26
N HIS A 29 -3.77 -2.54 -10.75
CA HIS A 29 -4.37 -1.20 -10.80
C HIS A 29 -4.60 -0.72 -12.23
N ARG A 30 -3.72 -1.06 -13.18
CA ARG A 30 -3.90 -0.73 -14.60
C ARG A 30 -5.20 -1.34 -15.13
N LYS A 31 -5.39 -2.65 -14.97
CA LYS A 31 -6.62 -3.35 -15.41
C LYS A 31 -7.87 -2.76 -14.74
N LEU A 32 -7.80 -2.52 -13.42
CA LEU A 32 -8.91 -1.95 -12.67
C LEU A 32 -9.32 -0.56 -13.19
N ARG A 33 -8.34 0.29 -13.50
CA ARG A 33 -8.53 1.68 -13.96
C ARG A 33 -8.89 1.78 -15.45
N GLU A 34 -8.51 0.80 -16.26
CA GLU A 34 -8.90 0.72 -17.68
C GLU A 34 -10.36 0.30 -17.86
N ASP A 35 -10.88 -0.52 -16.95
CA ASP A 35 -12.23 -1.09 -17.02
C ASP A 35 -13.29 -0.30 -16.22
N VAL A 36 -13.00 0.95 -15.85
CA VAL A 36 -13.95 1.81 -15.11
C VAL A 36 -15.14 2.20 -16.00
N GLN A 37 -16.32 2.34 -15.38
CA GLN A 37 -17.55 2.72 -16.06
C GLN A 37 -18.23 3.89 -15.32
N PRO A 38 -18.53 5.01 -16.01
CA PRO A 38 -18.28 5.26 -17.44
C PRO A 38 -16.77 5.35 -17.77
N THR A 39 -16.42 5.16 -19.04
CA THR A 39 -15.02 5.26 -19.49
C THR A 39 -14.45 6.65 -19.17
N ALA A 40 -13.38 6.69 -18.39
CA ALA A 40 -12.68 7.94 -18.07
C ALA A 40 -11.85 8.43 -19.27
N SER A 41 -11.96 9.72 -19.60
CA SER A 41 -11.26 10.32 -20.75
C SER A 41 -9.81 10.74 -20.46
N ASN A 42 -9.41 10.77 -19.17
CA ASN A 42 -8.14 11.33 -18.71
C ASN A 42 -7.45 10.48 -17.63
N MET A 43 -7.68 9.16 -17.64
CA MET A 43 -7.08 8.25 -16.65
C MET A 43 -5.56 8.16 -16.83
N LEU A 44 -4.80 8.66 -15.87
CA LEU A 44 -3.32 8.64 -15.92
C LEU A 44 -2.77 7.24 -15.56
N LEU A 45 -1.66 6.88 -16.21
CA LEU A 45 -0.89 5.68 -15.88
C LEU A 45 -0.21 5.83 -14.51
N LEU A 46 -0.37 4.82 -13.66
CA LEU A 46 0.30 4.79 -12.36
C LEU A 46 1.78 4.42 -12.51
N ARG A 47 2.59 4.93 -11.58
CA ARG A 47 3.99 4.54 -11.41
C ARG A 47 4.26 4.24 -9.95
N TYR A 48 5.03 3.20 -9.70
CA TYR A 48 5.45 2.87 -8.36
C TYR A 48 6.47 3.92 -7.86
N SER A 49 6.25 4.48 -6.67
CA SER A 49 7.12 5.50 -6.08
C SER A 49 7.83 4.96 -4.84
N LEU A 50 9.14 4.76 -4.96
CA LEU A 50 9.99 4.44 -3.81
C LEU A 50 10.07 5.60 -2.82
N GLU A 51 9.93 6.83 -3.29
CA GLU A 51 9.91 8.01 -2.44
C GLU A 51 8.66 8.08 -1.58
N LEU A 52 7.48 7.72 -2.12
CA LEU A 52 6.26 7.57 -1.32
C LEU A 52 6.42 6.48 -0.26
N LYS A 53 7.01 5.34 -0.62
CA LYS A 53 7.30 4.26 0.33
C LYS A 53 8.16 4.73 1.50
N LYS A 54 9.21 5.51 1.24
CA LYS A 54 10.13 6.02 2.28
C LYS A 54 9.48 7.05 3.21
N LYS A 55 8.48 7.78 2.71
CA LYS A 55 7.76 8.84 3.43
C LYS A 55 6.48 8.36 4.11
N LEU A 56 6.18 7.06 4.08
CA LEU A 56 5.14 6.49 4.92
C LEU A 56 5.72 6.31 6.31
N PRO A 57 5.24 7.03 7.34
CA PRO A 57 5.80 6.94 8.67
C PRO A 57 5.57 5.53 9.23
N ASN A 58 6.61 4.93 9.82
CA ASN A 58 6.52 3.63 10.49
C ASN A 58 5.45 3.67 11.60
N ASP A 59 5.33 4.82 12.27
CA ASP A 59 4.38 5.10 13.34
C ASP A 59 2.90 4.92 12.91
N TRP A 60 2.58 5.09 11.62
CA TRP A 60 1.24 4.83 11.10
C TRP A 60 0.90 3.34 11.05
N MET A 61 1.91 2.49 10.82
CA MET A 61 1.78 1.03 10.87
C MET A 61 1.83 0.50 12.30
N ASP A 62 2.50 1.21 13.22
CA ASP A 62 2.60 0.85 14.64
C ASP A 62 1.27 1.02 15.37
N TYR A 63 0.45 1.95 14.92
CA TYR A 63 -0.95 2.01 15.30
C TYR A 63 -1.71 0.94 14.48
N CYS A 64 -1.73 -0.30 14.98
CA CYS A 64 -2.74 -1.31 14.63
C CYS A 64 -4.15 -0.85 15.07
N ALA A 65 -4.49 0.44 14.87
CA ALA A 65 -5.85 0.91 14.95
C ALA A 65 -6.65 0.08 13.97
N HIS A 66 -7.81 -0.33 14.45
CA HIS A 66 -8.87 -0.99 13.72
C HIS A 66 -9.44 -0.03 12.66
N LEU A 67 -8.60 0.40 11.71
CA LEU A 67 -8.94 1.32 10.64
C LEU A 67 -9.75 0.53 9.62
N ARG A 68 -11.07 0.47 9.86
CA ARG A 68 -12.03 0.17 8.80
C ARG A 68 -11.83 1.22 7.70
N HIS A 69 -11.34 0.79 6.53
CA HIS A 69 -11.32 1.53 5.27
C HIS A 69 -11.13 3.05 5.41
N THR A 70 -10.19 3.47 6.25
CA THR A 70 -10.02 4.90 6.50
C THR A 70 -9.02 5.40 5.48
N MET A 71 -9.52 6.08 4.44
CA MET A 71 -8.69 6.93 3.59
C MET A 71 -8.07 8.01 4.48
N ALA A 72 -6.88 7.75 4.99
CA ALA A 72 -6.14 8.72 5.77
C ALA A 72 -5.23 9.52 4.83
N SER A 73 -5.31 10.84 4.92
CA SER A 73 -4.31 11.72 4.32
C SER A 73 -3.05 11.67 5.18
N SER A 74 -1.90 11.34 4.58
CA SER A 74 -0.62 11.49 5.26
C SER A 74 -0.24 12.98 5.35
N PRO A 75 -0.01 13.55 6.55
CA PRO A 75 0.46 14.93 6.68
C PRO A 75 1.87 15.10 6.07
N GLU A 76 2.65 14.04 5.96
CA GLU A 76 4.01 14.04 5.40
C GLU A 76 4.03 13.96 3.87
N VAL A 77 2.94 13.45 3.27
CA VAL A 77 2.80 13.30 1.83
C VAL A 77 1.49 13.98 1.38
N PRO A 78 1.53 15.28 1.05
CA PRO A 78 0.35 16.00 0.61
C PRO A 78 -0.21 15.38 -0.68
N ASN A 79 -1.55 15.40 -0.81
CA ASN A 79 -2.29 14.80 -1.92
C ASN A 79 -2.08 13.30 -2.10
N SER A 80 -1.78 12.58 -1.01
CA SER A 80 -1.78 11.12 -0.99
C SER A 80 -2.88 10.58 -0.10
N GLN A 81 -3.32 9.37 -0.42
CA GLN A 81 -4.25 8.60 0.39
C GLN A 81 -3.64 7.23 0.68
N ILE A 82 -3.94 6.70 1.85
CA ILE A 82 -3.53 5.36 2.27
C ILE A 82 -4.76 4.48 2.29
N ILE A 83 -4.68 3.33 1.61
CA ILE A 83 -5.67 2.28 1.69
C ILE A 83 -5.15 1.25 2.69
N VAL A 84 -5.88 1.04 3.78
CA VAL A 84 -5.59 0.02 4.79
C VAL A 84 -6.67 -1.05 4.70
N THR A 85 -6.26 -2.28 4.45
CA THR A 85 -7.15 -3.44 4.34
C THR A 85 -6.96 -4.33 5.57
N PRO A 86 -8.05 -4.82 6.19
CA PRO A 86 -7.92 -5.75 7.30
C PRO A 86 -7.20 -7.01 6.83
N ALA A 87 -6.10 -7.33 7.50
CA ALA A 87 -5.43 -8.62 7.37
C ALA A 87 -5.79 -9.48 8.59
N GLY A 88 -6.03 -10.77 8.37
CA GLY A 88 -6.21 -11.72 9.46
C GLY A 88 -4.91 -11.94 10.26
N GLU A 89 -4.93 -12.92 11.16
CA GLU A 89 -3.73 -13.29 11.95
C GLU A 89 -2.60 -13.82 11.06
N SER A 90 -2.93 -14.40 9.92
CA SER A 90 -1.96 -14.81 8.90
C SER A 90 -1.61 -13.64 7.99
N LYS A 91 -0.32 -13.52 7.65
CA LYS A 91 0.15 -12.61 6.63
C LYS A 91 -0.63 -12.85 5.31
N PRO A 92 -1.31 -11.84 4.75
CA PRO A 92 -2.07 -12.00 3.53
C PRO A 92 -1.11 -12.21 2.35
N THR A 93 -1.57 -12.96 1.37
CA THR A 93 -0.95 -13.07 0.05
C THR A 93 -1.27 -11.82 -0.77
N PHE A 94 -0.44 -11.51 -1.77
CA PHE A 94 -0.73 -10.38 -2.68
C PHE A 94 -2.10 -10.50 -3.35
N PRO A 95 -2.52 -11.66 -3.90
CA PRO A 95 -3.86 -11.82 -4.45
C PRO A 95 -5.00 -11.49 -3.47
N GLU A 96 -4.85 -11.84 -2.19
CA GLU A 96 -5.85 -11.51 -1.15
C GLU A 96 -5.92 -10.00 -0.88
N VAL A 97 -4.79 -9.29 -0.91
CA VAL A 97 -4.77 -7.83 -0.79
C VAL A 97 -5.43 -7.18 -2.01
N LEU A 98 -5.13 -7.69 -3.21
CA LEU A 98 -5.70 -7.16 -4.46
C LEU A 98 -7.23 -7.27 -4.49
N PHE A 99 -7.82 -8.33 -3.92
CA PHE A 99 -9.28 -8.46 -3.80
C PHE A 99 -9.94 -7.25 -3.11
N TYR A 100 -9.33 -6.70 -2.06
CA TYR A 100 -9.88 -5.53 -1.38
C TYR A 100 -9.76 -4.24 -2.19
N LEU A 101 -8.79 -4.15 -3.11
CA LEU A 101 -8.62 -3.00 -3.99
C LEU A 101 -9.68 -2.93 -5.09
N ASP A 102 -10.39 -4.01 -5.39
CA ASP A 102 -11.51 -3.99 -6.34
C ASP A 102 -12.64 -3.05 -5.87
N TYR A 103 -12.79 -2.90 -4.55
CA TYR A 103 -13.71 -1.92 -3.95
C TYR A 103 -13.38 -0.48 -4.37
N GLU A 104 -12.11 -0.17 -4.67
CA GLU A 104 -11.71 1.18 -5.10
C GLU A 104 -12.30 1.58 -6.45
N LYS A 105 -12.78 0.61 -7.25
CA LYS A 105 -13.39 0.89 -8.56
C LYS A 105 -14.51 1.92 -8.47
N GLN A 106 -15.24 1.95 -7.34
CA GLN A 106 -16.35 2.89 -7.12
C GLN A 106 -15.94 4.35 -6.95
N PHE A 107 -14.66 4.62 -6.65
CA PHE A 107 -14.14 5.98 -6.46
C PHE A 107 -13.56 6.57 -7.76
N TYR A 108 -13.43 5.76 -8.81
CA TYR A 108 -13.08 6.22 -10.15
C TYR A 108 -14.33 6.70 -10.90
N ASN A 109 -14.94 7.79 -10.41
CA ASN A 109 -16.02 8.52 -11.11
C ASN A 109 -15.47 9.76 -11.80
#